data_AF-A0A1W9MDX8-F1
#
_entry.id   AF-A0A1W9MDX8-F1
#
_cell.length_a   1.000
_cell.length_b   1.000
_cell.length_c   1.000
_cell.angle_alpha   90.00
_cell.angle_beta   90.00
_cell.angle_gamma   90.00
#
_symmetry.space_group_name_H-M   'P 1'
#
loop_
_entity.id
_entity.type
_entity.pdbx_description
1 polymer ?
#
loop_
_entity_poly.entity_id
_entity_poly.type
_entity_poly.pdbx_seq_one_letter_code
_entity_poly.pdbx_strand_id
1 'polypeptide(L)'
;MKEKLVIIGGIIIICLFLLYALQPSENSHEKQKNLTLISKNIEDIKYSSTFYGFSPTSNPSFSIGEKYIYKIWTNPKIDVFIAGPNTTITPIPSESKIEMGIDGIERINKENYFHCVVSGEDIKLTSLVCKKGTCRNNYFHLHVNGSLFYIHTKNSTIIHPISNRSNCRLCYYFYSPWMLYLQNNIKWNEKIQSVYKGIEANVIYEYTVEGIEKVNERKCFKIIGVGKSPTIKSTGKGENEKTAMSFTVVKNIFWVDVEKRILVKMEEYEDNIIVNKIELQQIVNYV
;
A
#
# COMPACT_ATOMS: atom_id res chain seq x y z
N MET A 1 -12.74 -11.59 -35.59
CA MET A 1 -13.70 -10.70 -34.90
C MET A 1 -13.03 -10.23 -33.61
N LYS A 2 -12.88 -8.92 -33.38
CA LYS A 2 -12.03 -8.39 -32.28
C LYS A 2 -12.85 -8.21 -31.00
N GLU A 3 -12.65 -9.06 -29.98
CA GLU A 3 -13.24 -8.87 -28.66
C GLU A 3 -12.53 -7.73 -27.92
N LYS A 4 -13.29 -6.75 -27.41
CA LYS A 4 -12.78 -5.70 -26.54
C LYS A 4 -12.85 -6.17 -25.09
N LEU A 5 -11.69 -6.37 -24.47
CA LEU A 5 -11.56 -6.67 -23.05
C LEU A 5 -11.79 -5.38 -22.22
N VAL A 6 -12.75 -5.41 -21.29
CA VAL A 6 -13.03 -4.31 -20.35
C VAL A 6 -12.64 -4.78 -18.95
N ILE A 7 -11.82 -3.99 -18.24
CA ILE A 7 -11.26 -4.33 -16.92
C ILE A 7 -11.59 -3.22 -15.90
N ILE A 8 -11.89 -3.66 -14.68
CA ILE A 8 -12.22 -2.91 -13.45
C ILE A 8 -11.42 -3.64 -12.33
N GLY A 9 -11.06 -3.12 -11.15
CA GLY A 9 -11.08 -1.74 -10.63
C GLY A 9 -10.67 -1.65 -9.13
N GLY A 10 -10.94 -2.69 -8.33
CA GLY A 10 -10.99 -2.62 -6.87
C GLY A 10 -9.70 -2.41 -6.08
N ILE A 11 -8.57 -3.01 -6.48
CA ILE A 11 -7.25 -2.90 -5.78
C ILE A 11 -6.76 -1.44 -5.63
N ILE A 12 -7.37 -0.49 -6.35
CA ILE A 12 -6.88 0.87 -6.48
C ILE A 12 -7.10 1.72 -5.21
N ILE A 13 -8.16 1.53 -4.42
CA ILE A 13 -8.50 2.48 -3.34
C ILE A 13 -7.50 2.43 -2.16
N ILE A 14 -7.02 1.24 -1.77
CA ILE A 14 -5.97 1.11 -0.74
C ILE A 14 -4.58 1.39 -1.33
N CYS A 15 -4.36 1.20 -2.64
CA CYS A 15 -3.12 1.67 -3.28
C CYS A 15 -3.05 3.20 -3.46
N LEU A 16 -4.20 3.88 -3.60
CA LEU A 16 -4.31 5.34 -3.66
C LEU A 16 -3.98 5.99 -2.32
N PHE A 17 -4.39 5.36 -1.21
CA PHE A 17 -4.09 5.79 0.16
C PHE A 17 -2.61 6.13 0.35
N LEU A 18 -1.71 5.21 -0.02
CA LEU A 18 -0.26 5.41 0.10
C LEU A 18 0.29 6.41 -0.94
N LEU A 19 -0.31 6.53 -2.12
CA LEU A 19 0.16 7.47 -3.15
C LEU A 19 -0.25 8.93 -2.89
N TYR A 20 -1.45 9.15 -2.32
CA TYR A 20 -1.97 10.50 -2.03
C TYR A 20 -1.49 11.03 -0.68
N ALA A 21 -1.21 10.17 0.30
CA ALA A 21 -0.58 10.56 1.58
C ALA A 21 0.85 11.12 1.44
N LEU A 22 1.42 11.09 0.24
CA LEU A 22 2.80 11.51 -0.09
C LEU A 22 2.90 12.82 -0.88
N GLN A 23 1.77 13.44 -1.27
CA GLN A 23 1.79 14.73 -1.97
C GLN A 23 1.15 15.86 -1.14
N PRO A 24 1.81 16.35 -0.07
CA PRO A 24 1.47 17.61 0.57
C PRO A 24 2.04 18.80 -0.25
N SER A 25 1.73 18.86 -1.55
CA SER A 25 2.10 19.96 -2.44
C SER A 25 1.25 19.93 -3.71
N GLU A 26 0.76 21.09 -4.12
CA GLU A 26 0.00 21.26 -5.36
C GLU A 26 0.84 20.94 -6.61
N ASN A 27 0.13 20.61 -7.71
CA ASN A 27 0.63 20.55 -9.09
C ASN A 27 1.67 19.47 -9.44
N SER A 28 1.20 18.24 -9.71
CA SER A 28 1.89 17.31 -10.63
C SER A 28 0.95 16.69 -11.68
N HIS A 29 0.41 17.53 -12.55
CA HIS A 29 -0.38 17.11 -13.72
C HIS A 29 0.52 16.53 -14.83
N GLU A 30 1.07 15.31 -14.68
CA GLU A 30 1.68 14.62 -15.85
C GLU A 30 1.60 13.08 -15.92
N LYS A 31 0.63 12.63 -16.73
CA LYS A 31 0.57 11.36 -17.51
C LYS A 31 1.39 10.14 -17.03
N GLN A 32 0.83 9.36 -16.12
CA GLN A 32 1.18 7.94 -15.93
C GLN A 32 0.66 7.07 -17.09
N LYS A 33 1.47 6.92 -18.15
CA LYS A 33 1.11 6.21 -19.40
C LYS A 33 0.90 4.67 -19.29
N ASN A 34 1.06 4.08 -18.10
CA ASN A 34 0.81 2.66 -17.81
C ASN A 34 -0.37 2.42 -16.82
N LEU A 35 -1.07 3.46 -16.35
CA LEU A 35 -2.32 3.36 -15.57
C LEU A 35 -3.59 3.46 -16.44
N THR A 36 -3.39 3.53 -17.76
CA THR A 36 -4.27 4.10 -18.79
C THR A 36 -5.53 3.31 -19.12
N LEU A 37 -5.80 2.19 -18.43
CA LEU A 37 -7.02 1.39 -18.66
C LEU A 37 -8.09 1.55 -17.58
N ILE A 38 -7.72 1.85 -16.32
CA ILE A 38 -8.67 1.97 -15.21
C ILE A 38 -8.85 3.42 -14.75
N SER A 39 -7.80 4.25 -14.87
CA SER A 39 -7.85 5.69 -14.52
C SER A 39 -8.78 6.53 -15.41
N LYS A 40 -9.43 5.96 -16.42
CA LYS A 40 -10.36 6.65 -17.32
C LYS A 40 -11.79 6.77 -16.77
N ASN A 41 -12.12 6.02 -15.72
CA ASN A 41 -13.50 5.87 -15.21
C ASN A 41 -13.67 6.30 -13.75
N ILE A 42 -12.63 6.90 -13.15
CA ILE A 42 -12.71 7.58 -11.85
C ILE A 42 -12.62 9.07 -12.17
N GLU A 43 -13.70 9.79 -11.91
CA GLU A 43 -13.86 11.18 -12.35
C GLU A 43 -13.19 12.15 -11.38
N ASP A 44 -13.29 11.89 -10.08
CA ASP A 44 -12.66 12.64 -9.00
C ASP A 44 -12.13 11.70 -7.91
N ILE A 45 -11.02 12.11 -7.27
CA ILE A 45 -10.51 11.54 -6.02
C ILE A 45 -10.14 12.70 -5.10
N LYS A 46 -10.72 12.73 -3.89
CA LYS A 46 -10.38 13.69 -2.83
C LYS A 46 -9.88 12.91 -1.62
N TYR A 47 -8.71 13.31 -1.11
CA TYR A 47 -8.11 12.77 0.11
C TYR A 47 -8.05 13.86 1.17
N SER A 48 -8.37 13.52 2.40
CA SER A 48 -8.04 14.33 3.57
C SER A 48 -7.66 13.45 4.75
N SER A 49 -6.74 13.94 5.57
CA SER A 49 -6.32 13.30 6.83
C SER A 49 -6.25 14.36 7.91
N THR A 50 -6.81 14.08 9.08
CA THR A 50 -6.61 14.94 10.26
C THR A 50 -5.21 14.80 10.86
N PHE A 51 -4.40 13.86 10.35
CA PHE A 51 -3.06 13.56 10.85
C PHE A 51 -2.06 14.71 10.68
N TYR A 52 -2.12 15.42 9.55
CA TYR A 52 -1.17 16.51 9.26
C TYR A 52 -1.40 17.77 10.11
N GLY A 53 -2.34 17.74 11.06
CA GLY A 53 -2.44 18.73 12.14
C GLY A 53 -1.44 18.50 13.29
N PHE A 54 -0.75 17.35 13.33
CA PHE A 54 0.28 17.06 14.33
C PHE A 54 1.68 17.52 13.87
N SER A 55 2.53 17.86 14.84
CA SER A 55 3.96 18.11 14.60
C SER A 55 4.76 16.79 14.57
N PRO A 56 5.85 16.70 13.79
CA PRO A 56 6.74 15.54 13.84
C PRO A 56 7.41 15.43 15.20
N THR A 57 7.55 14.19 15.69
CA THR A 57 8.10 13.87 17.02
C THR A 57 9.52 13.31 16.95
N SER A 58 10.03 13.11 15.73
CA SER A 58 11.29 12.44 15.43
C SER A 58 11.72 12.77 13.99
N ASN A 59 12.99 12.50 13.68
CA ASN A 59 13.56 12.56 12.33
C ASN A 59 13.92 11.14 11.86
N PRO A 60 14.10 10.91 10.55
CA PRO A 60 14.60 9.64 10.04
C PRO A 60 15.98 9.31 10.62
N SER A 61 16.14 8.11 11.17
CA SER A 61 17.32 7.70 11.97
C SER A 61 18.05 6.48 11.37
N PHE A 62 18.07 6.40 10.05
CA PHE A 62 18.79 5.40 9.27
C PHE A 62 20.31 5.59 9.38
N SER A 63 21.05 4.48 9.36
CA SER A 63 22.51 4.43 9.24
C SER A 63 22.89 3.86 7.88
N ILE A 64 23.91 4.45 7.25
CA ILE A 64 24.50 3.90 6.02
C ILE A 64 25.03 2.50 6.33
N GLY A 65 24.72 1.53 5.47
CA GLY A 65 25.06 0.12 5.69
C GLY A 65 23.96 -0.71 6.34
N GLU A 66 22.85 -0.13 6.81
CA GLU A 66 21.72 -0.92 7.32
C GLU A 66 20.94 -1.59 6.18
N LYS A 67 20.63 -2.88 6.34
CA LYS A 67 19.61 -3.62 5.57
C LYS A 67 18.51 -4.12 6.47
N TYR A 68 17.28 -3.78 6.13
CA TYR A 68 16.05 -4.18 6.80
C TYR A 68 15.41 -5.32 6.03
N ILE A 69 15.34 -6.50 6.66
CA ILE A 69 14.92 -7.73 6.00
C ILE A 69 13.51 -8.08 6.45
N TYR A 70 12.57 -8.06 5.51
CA TYR A 70 11.14 -8.30 5.73
C TYR A 70 10.71 -9.64 5.17
N LYS A 71 9.97 -10.40 5.97
CA LYS A 71 9.11 -11.48 5.48
C LYS A 71 7.72 -10.89 5.20
N ILE A 72 7.18 -11.22 4.04
CA ILE A 72 5.83 -10.83 3.61
C ILE A 72 5.05 -12.10 3.35
N TRP A 73 3.85 -12.20 3.92
CA TRP A 73 2.85 -13.19 3.58
C TRP A 73 1.60 -12.45 3.09
N THR A 74 1.05 -12.85 1.96
CA THR A 74 -0.16 -12.24 1.42
C THR A 74 -1.12 -13.31 0.91
N ASN A 75 -2.38 -13.16 1.29
CA ASN A 75 -3.51 -13.92 0.77
C ASN A 75 -4.47 -12.90 0.13
N PRO A 76 -4.09 -12.33 -1.04
CA PRO A 76 -4.83 -11.22 -1.61
C PRO A 76 -6.21 -11.70 -2.03
N LYS A 77 -7.29 -11.03 -1.62
CA LYS A 77 -8.54 -11.17 -2.39
C LYS A 77 -8.27 -10.58 -3.77
N ILE A 78 -8.02 -11.45 -4.76
CA ILE A 78 -8.05 -11.03 -6.15
C ILE A 78 -9.51 -10.77 -6.48
N ASP A 79 -9.86 -9.48 -6.49
CA ASP A 79 -11.22 -9.03 -6.65
C ASP A 79 -11.93 -9.66 -7.86
N VAL A 80 -13.23 -9.83 -7.68
CA VAL A 80 -14.17 -10.53 -8.58
C VAL A 80 -14.30 -9.86 -9.97
N PHE A 81 -13.62 -8.75 -10.26
CA PHE A 81 -13.71 -8.05 -11.55
C PHE A 81 -13.12 -8.82 -12.75
N ILE A 82 -12.25 -9.81 -12.54
CA ILE A 82 -11.80 -10.74 -13.60
C ILE A 82 -12.84 -11.86 -13.81
N ALA A 83 -13.68 -12.12 -12.80
CA ALA A 83 -14.72 -13.13 -12.83
C ALA A 83 -15.99 -12.62 -13.52
N GLY A 84 -16.05 -12.82 -14.84
CA GLY A 84 -17.35 -12.85 -15.53
C GLY A 84 -18.27 -13.94 -14.95
N PRO A 85 -19.58 -13.90 -15.22
CA PRO A 85 -20.55 -14.83 -14.62
C PRO A 85 -20.12 -16.30 -14.77
N ASN A 86 -20.37 -17.08 -13.71
CA ASN A 86 -19.94 -18.47 -13.51
C ASN A 86 -18.42 -18.66 -13.50
N THR A 87 -17.70 -17.69 -12.90
CA THR A 87 -16.26 -17.79 -12.61
C THR A 87 -16.03 -17.70 -11.10
N THR A 88 -15.31 -18.67 -10.53
CA THR A 88 -14.80 -18.64 -9.16
C THR A 88 -13.32 -18.25 -9.20
N ILE A 89 -12.89 -17.38 -8.29
CA ILE A 89 -11.48 -17.03 -8.08
C ILE A 89 -11.13 -17.42 -6.66
N THR A 90 -10.19 -18.35 -6.51
CA THR A 90 -9.63 -18.73 -5.21
C THR A 90 -8.20 -18.19 -5.14
N PRO A 91 -7.88 -17.24 -4.26
CA PRO A 91 -6.50 -16.80 -4.10
C PRO A 91 -5.66 -17.91 -3.47
N ILE A 92 -4.39 -17.95 -3.84
CA ILE A 92 -3.40 -18.86 -3.26
C ILE A 92 -2.42 -17.98 -2.47
N PRO A 93 -2.31 -18.16 -1.14
CA PRO A 93 -1.37 -17.39 -0.34
C PRO A 93 0.06 -17.54 -0.85
N SER A 94 0.80 -16.44 -0.85
CA SER A 94 2.22 -16.41 -1.22
C SER A 94 3.06 -15.80 -0.11
N GLU A 95 4.27 -16.31 0.05
CA GLU A 95 5.31 -15.71 0.87
C GLU A 95 6.40 -15.12 -0.01
N SER A 96 7.06 -14.07 0.47
CA SER A 96 8.20 -13.45 -0.20
C SER A 96 9.13 -12.78 0.83
N LYS A 97 10.40 -12.63 0.46
CA LYS A 97 11.41 -11.93 1.24
C LYS A 97 11.84 -10.68 0.48
N ILE A 98 11.80 -9.53 1.15
CA ILE A 98 12.24 -8.24 0.60
C ILE A 98 13.26 -7.61 1.55
N GLU A 99 14.28 -6.98 0.99
CA GLU A 99 15.31 -6.26 1.72
C GLU A 99 15.28 -4.78 1.32
N MET A 100 15.33 -3.88 2.30
CA MET A 100 15.51 -2.45 2.10
C MET A 100 16.90 -2.06 2.62
N GLY A 101 17.82 -1.67 1.74
CA GLY A 101 19.17 -1.21 2.06
C GLY A 101 19.28 0.31 2.07
N ILE A 102 20.11 0.83 2.98
CA ILE A 102 20.52 2.24 3.07
C ILE A 102 21.95 2.35 2.54
N ASP A 103 22.07 2.47 1.22
CA ASP A 103 23.33 2.34 0.51
C ASP A 103 24.23 3.59 0.65
N GLY A 104 23.67 4.73 1.07
CA GLY A 104 24.43 5.97 1.24
C GLY A 104 23.56 7.21 1.49
N ILE A 105 24.18 8.38 1.34
CA ILE A 105 23.50 9.68 1.33
C ILE A 105 23.75 10.35 -0.02
N GLU A 106 22.67 10.74 -0.71
CA GLU A 106 22.73 11.53 -1.94
C GLU A 106 22.33 12.98 -1.66
N ARG A 107 22.96 13.93 -2.35
CA ARG A 107 22.67 15.37 -2.21
C ARG A 107 21.82 15.87 -3.37
N ILE A 108 20.52 16.03 -3.12
CA ILE A 108 19.52 16.46 -4.11
C ILE A 108 19.07 17.88 -3.77
N ASN A 109 19.12 18.80 -4.73
CA ASN A 109 18.72 20.21 -4.56
C ASN A 109 19.34 20.90 -3.32
N LYS A 110 20.63 20.60 -3.06
CA LYS A 110 21.45 21.06 -1.92
C LYS A 110 21.13 20.44 -0.55
N GLU A 111 20.05 19.67 -0.41
CA GLU A 111 19.71 18.91 0.80
C GLU A 111 20.18 17.44 0.73
N ASN A 112 20.25 16.78 1.89
CA ASN A 112 20.75 15.41 2.01
C ASN A 112 19.58 14.42 2.14
N TYR A 113 19.68 13.29 1.44
CA TYR A 113 18.68 12.21 1.45
C TYR A 113 19.37 10.86 1.63
N PHE A 114 18.78 9.98 2.42
CA PHE A 114 19.14 8.57 2.45
C PHE A 114 18.78 7.90 1.12
N HIS A 115 19.77 7.29 0.46
CA HIS A 115 19.60 6.52 -0.78
C HIS A 115 19.09 5.12 -0.41
N CYS A 116 17.80 4.87 -0.63
CA CYS A 116 17.11 3.66 -0.18
C CYS A 116 16.83 2.72 -1.36
N VAL A 117 17.50 1.57 -1.39
CA VAL A 117 17.35 0.57 -2.44
C VAL A 117 16.59 -0.64 -1.90
N VAL A 118 15.63 -1.14 -2.66
CA VAL A 118 14.85 -2.33 -2.32
C VAL A 118 15.15 -3.45 -3.31
N SER A 119 15.49 -4.61 -2.76
CA SER A 119 15.85 -5.83 -3.48
C SER A 119 15.08 -7.03 -2.92
N GLY A 120 15.01 -8.10 -3.70
CA GLY A 120 14.28 -9.32 -3.32
C GLY A 120 13.67 -10.00 -4.54
N GLU A 121 12.84 -11.00 -4.29
CA GLU A 121 12.05 -11.64 -5.34
C GLU A 121 10.76 -10.84 -5.60
N ASP A 122 10.37 -10.72 -6.87
CA ASP A 122 9.10 -10.11 -7.24
C ASP A 122 7.93 -10.95 -6.72
N ILE A 123 7.04 -10.35 -5.91
CA ILE A 123 5.98 -11.10 -5.25
C ILE A 123 5.00 -11.62 -6.29
N LYS A 124 4.96 -12.95 -6.43
CA LYS A 124 4.07 -13.67 -7.33
C LYS A 124 2.72 -13.94 -6.67
N LEU A 125 1.77 -13.04 -6.84
CA LEU A 125 0.38 -13.25 -6.45
C LEU A 125 -0.24 -14.29 -7.39
N THR A 126 -0.82 -15.35 -6.82
CA THR A 126 -1.41 -16.45 -7.58
C THR A 126 -2.88 -16.62 -7.23
N SER A 127 -3.72 -16.90 -8.23
CA SER A 127 -5.09 -17.36 -8.01
C SER A 127 -5.47 -18.51 -8.94
N LEU A 128 -6.34 -19.38 -8.46
CA LEU A 128 -7.03 -20.37 -9.27
C LEU A 128 -8.32 -19.74 -9.82
N VAL A 129 -8.44 -19.65 -11.14
CA VAL A 129 -9.61 -19.11 -11.83
C VAL A 129 -10.35 -20.27 -12.50
N CYS A 130 -11.52 -20.63 -11.95
CA CYS A 130 -12.38 -21.70 -12.45
C CYS A 130 -13.60 -21.13 -13.15
N LYS A 131 -13.81 -21.46 -14.43
CA LYS A 131 -14.94 -20.99 -15.24
C LYS A 131 -15.57 -22.15 -16.00
N LYS A 132 -16.89 -22.36 -15.83
CA LYS A 132 -17.63 -23.49 -16.44
C LYS A 132 -16.94 -24.87 -16.26
N GLY A 133 -16.37 -25.14 -15.09
CA GLY A 133 -15.68 -26.39 -14.78
C GLY A 133 -14.20 -26.46 -15.23
N THR A 134 -13.71 -25.53 -16.05
CA THR A 134 -12.27 -25.46 -16.40
C THR A 134 -11.55 -24.51 -15.44
N CYS A 135 -10.52 -25.00 -14.75
CA CYS A 135 -9.68 -24.21 -13.85
C CYS A 135 -8.31 -23.93 -14.45
N ARG A 136 -7.76 -22.74 -14.21
CA ARG A 136 -6.40 -22.36 -14.58
C ARG A 136 -5.79 -21.42 -13.54
N ASN A 137 -4.48 -21.51 -13.35
CA ASN A 137 -3.77 -20.53 -12.54
C ASN A 137 -3.68 -19.21 -13.31
N ASN A 138 -3.87 -18.11 -12.59
CA ASN A 138 -3.62 -16.75 -13.04
C ASN A 138 -2.55 -16.15 -12.11
N TYR A 139 -1.55 -15.50 -12.70
CA TYR A 139 -0.40 -14.95 -11.98
C TYR A 139 -0.33 -13.45 -12.19
N PHE A 140 0.04 -12.73 -11.13
CA PHE A 140 0.34 -11.30 -11.16
C PHE A 140 1.63 -11.06 -10.38
N HIS A 141 2.56 -10.31 -10.95
CA HIS A 141 3.84 -10.01 -10.34
C HIS A 141 3.83 -8.57 -9.81
N LEU A 142 4.09 -8.41 -8.51
CA LEU A 142 4.47 -7.12 -7.94
C LEU A 142 5.98 -6.96 -8.11
N HIS A 143 6.38 -6.11 -9.06
CA HIS A 143 7.78 -5.77 -9.26
C HIS A 143 8.28 -4.90 -8.11
N VAL A 144 9.27 -5.41 -7.37
CA VAL A 144 9.86 -4.77 -6.18
C VAL A 144 11.37 -4.67 -6.28
N ASN A 145 12.00 -5.59 -7.02
CA ASN A 145 13.45 -5.64 -7.11
C ASN A 145 14.04 -4.44 -7.87
N GLY A 146 15.17 -3.92 -7.36
CA GLY A 146 15.82 -2.74 -7.91
C GLY A 146 15.06 -1.43 -7.67
N SER A 147 14.14 -1.40 -6.70
CA SER A 147 13.35 -0.19 -6.43
C SER A 147 14.15 0.85 -5.66
N LEU A 148 13.95 2.12 -6.00
CA LEU A 148 14.75 3.22 -5.48
C LEU A 148 13.85 4.37 -5.01
N PHE A 149 14.14 4.89 -3.82
CA PHE A 149 13.55 6.10 -3.28
C PHE A 149 14.52 6.81 -2.32
N TYR A 150 14.19 8.06 -2.01
CA TYR A 150 15.05 8.94 -1.24
C TYR A 150 14.29 9.50 -0.05
N ILE A 151 14.80 9.31 1.17
CA ILE A 151 14.20 9.87 2.39
C ILE A 151 15.03 11.06 2.86
N HIS A 152 14.42 12.24 3.02
CA HIS A 152 15.15 13.43 3.46
C HIS A 152 15.69 13.25 4.89
N THR A 153 16.98 13.52 5.12
CA THR A 153 17.63 13.15 6.40
C THR A 153 17.12 13.90 7.64
N LYS A 154 16.37 15.00 7.47
CA LYS A 154 15.88 15.87 8.56
C LYS A 154 14.36 16.05 8.63
N ASN A 155 13.57 15.44 7.74
CA ASN A 155 12.11 15.62 7.73
C ASN A 155 11.41 14.45 7.04
N SER A 156 10.10 14.55 6.87
CA SER A 156 9.26 13.47 6.37
C SER A 156 9.16 13.38 4.84
N THR A 157 9.95 14.15 4.08
CA THR A 157 9.87 14.17 2.61
C THR A 157 10.47 12.91 1.98
N ILE A 158 9.76 12.33 1.01
CA ILE A 158 10.24 11.22 0.17
C ILE A 158 10.26 11.68 -1.29
N ILE A 159 11.31 11.33 -2.03
CA ILE A 159 11.44 11.57 -3.48
C ILE A 159 11.59 10.22 -4.20
N HIS A 160 10.91 10.09 -5.35
CA HIS A 160 11.07 8.96 -6.27
C HIS A 160 11.71 9.42 -7.59
N PRO A 161 12.78 8.76 -8.07
CA PRO A 161 13.43 9.13 -9.33
C PRO A 161 12.52 8.83 -10.53
N ILE A 162 12.43 9.78 -11.45
CA ILE A 162 11.56 9.70 -12.65
C ILE A 162 11.99 8.55 -13.60
N SER A 163 13.29 8.22 -13.60
CA SER A 163 13.92 7.19 -14.43
C SER A 163 13.66 5.77 -13.93
N ASN A 164 13.69 5.54 -12.62
CA ASN A 164 13.43 4.23 -12.02
C ASN A 164 11.97 4.15 -11.52
N ARG A 165 11.02 4.01 -12.45
CA ARG A 165 9.57 3.88 -12.18
C ARG A 165 9.17 2.50 -11.62
N SER A 166 10.07 1.84 -10.91
CA SER A 166 9.77 0.65 -10.12
C SER A 166 8.75 1.01 -9.03
N ASN A 167 7.52 0.57 -9.23
CA ASN A 167 6.33 0.96 -8.46
C ASN A 167 6.26 0.18 -7.14
N CYS A 168 7.29 0.32 -6.29
CA CYS A 168 7.39 -0.33 -4.99
C CYS A 168 6.42 0.28 -3.98
N ARG A 169 5.14 -0.06 -4.13
CA ARG A 169 4.08 0.30 -3.18
C ARG A 169 4.34 -0.26 -1.79
N LEU A 170 5.07 -1.38 -1.71
CA LEU A 170 5.48 -2.01 -0.46
C LEU A 170 6.55 -1.20 0.30
N CYS A 171 7.33 -0.35 -0.39
CA CYS A 171 8.32 0.51 0.24
C CYS A 171 7.67 1.45 1.28
N TYR A 172 6.44 1.90 1.00
CA TYR A 172 5.65 2.72 1.92
C TYR A 172 5.12 1.97 3.15
N TYR A 173 5.16 0.64 3.15
CA TYR A 173 4.94 -0.14 4.37
C TYR A 173 6.21 -0.19 5.21
N PHE A 174 7.41 -0.28 4.64
CA PHE A 174 8.66 -0.34 5.41
C PHE A 174 8.96 0.98 6.12
N TYR A 175 8.74 2.10 5.43
CA TYR A 175 8.85 3.44 5.97
C TYR A 175 7.82 4.37 5.32
N SER A 176 7.17 5.22 6.12
CA SER A 176 6.21 6.20 5.64
C SER A 176 6.29 7.50 6.45
N PRO A 177 6.04 8.68 5.85
CA PRO A 177 6.15 9.97 6.54
C PRO A 177 5.39 10.06 7.87
N TRP A 178 4.22 9.41 7.97
CA TRP A 178 3.39 9.44 9.16
C TRP A 178 4.07 8.82 10.40
N MET A 179 5.00 7.87 10.22
CA MET A 179 5.69 7.20 11.32
C MET A 179 6.47 8.17 12.21
N LEU A 180 6.95 9.30 11.66
CA LEU A 180 7.69 10.33 12.40
C LEU A 180 6.83 11.13 13.40
N TYR A 181 5.52 11.18 13.21
CA TYR A 181 4.56 11.98 13.98
C TYR A 181 3.88 11.18 15.10
N LEU A 182 4.16 9.87 15.19
CA LEU A 182 3.57 9.00 16.20
C LEU A 182 4.00 9.40 17.63
N GLN A 183 3.00 9.52 18.49
CA GLN A 183 3.10 9.68 19.94
C GLN A 183 1.90 8.96 20.60
N ASN A 184 1.95 8.78 21.92
CA ASN A 184 0.89 8.06 22.64
C ASN A 184 -0.48 8.75 22.49
N ASN A 185 -1.54 7.95 22.45
CA ASN A 185 -2.95 8.37 22.48
C ASN A 185 -3.42 9.28 21.32
N ILE A 186 -2.64 9.46 20.25
CA ILE A 186 -3.15 10.17 19.06
C ILE A 186 -4.23 9.34 18.37
N LYS A 187 -5.20 10.06 17.82
CA LYS A 187 -6.23 9.55 16.94
C LYS A 187 -6.32 10.42 15.71
N TRP A 188 -6.56 9.81 14.56
CA TRP A 188 -6.77 10.55 13.32
C TRP A 188 -7.73 9.82 12.41
N ASN A 189 -8.39 10.59 11.55
CA ASN A 189 -9.31 10.07 10.56
C ASN A 189 -8.77 10.38 9.17
N GLU A 190 -8.84 9.38 8.30
CA GLU A 190 -8.48 9.48 6.89
C GLU A 190 -9.70 9.22 6.03
N LYS A 191 -10.00 10.18 5.16
CA LYS A 191 -11.16 10.18 4.29
C LYS A 191 -10.70 10.16 2.84
N ILE A 192 -11.18 9.16 2.09
CA ILE A 192 -11.06 9.12 0.64
C ILE A 192 -12.48 9.20 0.07
N GLN A 193 -12.72 10.19 -0.78
CA GLN A 193 -13.95 10.30 -1.56
C GLN A 193 -13.59 10.08 -3.03
N SER A 194 -14.30 9.22 -3.73
CA SER A 194 -14.14 9.05 -5.17
C SER A 194 -15.46 8.83 -5.88
N VAL A 195 -15.53 9.18 -7.15
CA VAL A 195 -16.70 8.95 -8.01
C VAL A 195 -16.33 7.93 -9.07
N TYR A 196 -17.10 6.83 -9.13
CA TYR A 196 -16.93 5.77 -10.13
C TYR A 196 -18.25 5.52 -10.87
N LYS A 197 -18.29 5.80 -12.18
CA LYS A 197 -19.52 5.72 -13.01
C LYS A 197 -20.73 6.41 -12.35
N GLY A 198 -20.53 7.61 -11.79
CA GLY A 198 -21.57 8.35 -11.07
C GLY A 198 -21.97 7.81 -9.69
N ILE A 199 -21.32 6.76 -9.17
CA ILE A 199 -21.52 6.27 -7.80
C ILE A 199 -20.43 6.86 -6.89
N GLU A 200 -20.84 7.58 -5.85
CA GLU A 200 -19.92 8.05 -4.82
C GLU A 200 -19.47 6.92 -3.90
N ALA A 201 -18.17 6.73 -3.78
CA ALA A 201 -17.52 5.92 -2.78
C ALA A 201 -16.93 6.85 -1.70
N ASN A 202 -17.44 6.76 -0.48
CA ASN A 202 -16.92 7.47 0.68
C ASN A 202 -16.28 6.45 1.64
N VAL A 203 -14.96 6.53 1.78
CA VAL A 203 -14.15 5.66 2.62
C VAL A 203 -13.64 6.48 3.79
N ILE A 204 -13.84 5.97 5.00
CA ILE A 204 -13.30 6.54 6.23
C ILE A 204 -12.53 5.44 6.95
N TYR A 205 -11.30 5.74 7.33
CA TYR A 205 -10.50 4.97 8.26
C TYR A 205 -10.29 5.80 9.54
N GLU A 206 -10.54 5.19 10.68
CA GLU A 206 -10.27 5.74 12.00
C GLU A 206 -9.03 5.04 12.56
N TYR A 207 -7.99 5.81 12.90
CA TYR A 207 -6.73 5.31 13.42
C TYR A 207 -6.52 5.76 14.87
N THR A 208 -5.87 4.90 15.67
CA THR A 208 -5.51 5.19 17.06
C THR A 208 -4.18 4.52 17.40
N VAL A 209 -3.27 5.25 18.07
CA VAL A 209 -2.14 4.65 18.78
C VAL A 209 -2.66 4.11 20.11
N GLU A 210 -2.74 2.78 20.26
CA GLU A 210 -3.19 2.12 21.49
C GLU A 210 -2.16 2.22 22.62
N GLY A 211 -0.87 2.37 22.27
CA GLY A 211 0.22 2.49 23.23
C GLY A 211 1.55 2.00 22.67
N ILE A 212 2.46 1.61 23.56
CA ILE A 212 3.76 1.04 23.23
C ILE A 212 3.84 -0.38 23.81
N GLU A 213 4.20 -1.36 22.99
CA GLU A 213 4.47 -2.74 23.42
C GLU A 213 5.78 -3.28 22.84
N LYS A 214 6.22 -4.47 23.29
CA LYS A 214 7.49 -5.09 22.86
C LYS A 214 7.23 -6.16 21.80
N VAL A 215 7.73 -5.97 20.58
CA VAL A 215 7.63 -6.92 19.45
C VAL A 215 9.02 -7.17 18.87
N ASN A 216 9.41 -8.44 18.71
CA ASN A 216 10.73 -8.85 18.20
C ASN A 216 11.87 -8.06 18.88
N GLU A 217 11.79 -8.05 20.21
CA GLU A 217 12.64 -7.31 21.16
C GLU A 217 12.60 -5.77 21.13
N ARG A 218 11.93 -5.16 20.15
CA ARG A 218 11.82 -3.71 19.95
C ARG A 218 10.63 -3.12 20.70
N LYS A 219 10.79 -1.89 21.20
CA LYS A 219 9.65 -1.07 21.66
C LYS A 219 8.96 -0.49 20.43
N CYS A 220 7.68 -0.78 20.26
CA CYS A 220 6.90 -0.38 19.09
C CYS A 220 5.65 0.38 19.52
N PHE A 221 5.34 1.48 18.83
CA PHE A 221 3.98 2.02 18.82
C PHE A 221 3.07 0.99 18.17
N LYS A 222 1.96 0.65 18.83
CA LYS A 222 0.89 -0.16 18.26
C LYS A 222 -0.22 0.74 17.75
N ILE A 223 -0.51 0.64 16.47
CA ILE A 223 -1.53 1.43 15.77
C ILE A 223 -2.62 0.50 15.28
N ILE A 224 -3.88 0.82 15.59
CA ILE A 224 -5.06 0.17 15.02
C ILE A 224 -5.75 1.16 14.09
N GLY A 225 -5.98 0.73 12.85
CA GLY A 225 -6.85 1.40 11.88
C GLY A 225 -8.07 0.54 11.59
N VAL A 226 -9.28 1.12 11.63
CA VAL A 226 -10.51 0.44 11.22
C VAL A 226 -11.26 1.30 10.22
N GLY A 227 -11.72 0.70 9.13
CA GLY A 227 -12.50 1.39 8.11
C GLY A 227 -13.38 0.45 7.30
N LYS A 228 -14.03 1.00 6.26
CA LYS A 228 -14.89 0.25 5.34
C LYS A 228 -14.42 0.46 3.91
N SER A 229 -13.88 -0.60 3.29
CA SER A 229 -13.46 -0.57 1.89
C SER A 229 -14.66 -0.89 0.97
N PRO A 230 -14.94 -0.09 -0.08
CA PRO A 230 -16.06 -0.30 -0.97
C PRO A 230 -15.70 -1.35 -2.03
N THR A 231 -16.41 -2.48 -2.00
CA THR A 231 -16.37 -3.50 -3.04
C THR A 231 -17.49 -3.26 -4.04
N ILE A 232 -17.13 -2.76 -5.22
CA ILE A 232 -18.05 -2.58 -6.35
C ILE A 232 -18.25 -3.95 -7.05
N LYS A 233 -19.48 -4.29 -7.40
CA LYS A 233 -19.84 -5.51 -8.15
C LYS A 233 -20.66 -5.12 -9.37
N SER A 234 -20.18 -5.48 -10.56
CA SER A 234 -20.93 -5.32 -11.81
C SER A 234 -21.69 -6.60 -12.13
N THR A 235 -22.97 -6.47 -12.50
CA THR A 235 -23.86 -7.58 -12.84
C THR A 235 -24.57 -7.30 -14.16
N GLY A 236 -24.63 -8.28 -15.06
CA GLY A 236 -25.16 -8.11 -16.41
C GLY A 236 -24.08 -7.90 -17.48
N LYS A 237 -24.50 -7.44 -18.67
CA LYS A 237 -23.64 -7.12 -19.83
C LYS A 237 -24.29 -6.04 -20.67
N GLY A 238 -23.46 -5.19 -21.30
CA GLY A 238 -23.93 -4.13 -22.21
C GLY A 238 -24.79 -3.11 -21.48
N GLU A 239 -25.89 -2.69 -22.11
CA GLU A 239 -26.84 -1.69 -21.57
C GLU A 239 -27.53 -2.15 -20.27
N ASN A 240 -27.48 -3.44 -19.94
CA ASN A 240 -28.02 -4.02 -18.70
C ASN A 240 -26.97 -4.17 -17.58
N GLU A 241 -25.85 -3.44 -17.64
CA GLU A 241 -24.81 -3.45 -16.58
C GLU A 241 -25.30 -2.74 -15.30
N LYS A 242 -25.83 -3.50 -14.34
CA LYS A 242 -26.16 -3.02 -12.99
C LYS A 242 -24.92 -3.05 -12.10
N THR A 243 -24.48 -1.89 -11.65
CA THR A 243 -23.38 -1.74 -10.70
C THR A 243 -23.96 -1.63 -9.27
N ALA A 244 -23.56 -2.53 -8.38
CA ALA A 244 -23.89 -2.51 -6.96
C ALA A 244 -22.64 -2.20 -6.13
N MET A 245 -22.78 -1.43 -5.06
CA MET A 245 -21.71 -1.20 -4.09
C MET A 245 -22.01 -1.97 -2.80
N SER A 246 -20.99 -2.65 -2.28
CA SER A 246 -20.97 -3.30 -0.97
C SER A 246 -19.75 -2.81 -0.19
N PHE A 247 -19.70 -3.03 1.12
CA PHE A 247 -18.59 -2.59 1.96
C PHE A 247 -18.06 -3.76 2.79
N THR A 248 -16.75 -3.96 2.74
CA THR A 248 -16.00 -4.91 3.58
C THR A 248 -15.33 -4.14 4.73
N VAL A 249 -15.37 -4.68 5.94
CA VAL A 249 -14.68 -4.07 7.09
C VAL A 249 -13.20 -4.39 6.97
N VAL A 250 -12.37 -3.35 6.93
CA VAL A 250 -10.90 -3.48 6.89
C VAL A 250 -10.35 -3.06 8.23
N LYS A 251 -9.50 -3.90 8.82
CA LYS A 251 -8.73 -3.61 10.03
C LYS A 251 -7.25 -3.76 9.73
N ASN A 252 -6.51 -2.66 9.90
CA ASN A 252 -5.06 -2.62 9.84
C ASN A 252 -4.49 -2.59 11.26
N ILE A 253 -3.44 -3.34 11.51
CA ILE A 253 -2.63 -3.27 12.73
C ILE A 253 -1.19 -3.03 12.32
N PHE A 254 -0.56 -1.98 12.83
CA PHE A 254 0.84 -1.68 12.61
C PHE A 254 1.60 -1.66 13.93
N TRP A 255 2.84 -2.12 13.89
CA TRP A 255 3.82 -1.97 14.96
C TRP A 255 5.02 -1.22 14.39
N VAL A 256 5.24 0.01 14.85
CA VAL A 256 6.29 0.90 14.35
C VAL A 256 7.33 1.12 15.44
N ASP A 257 8.60 0.86 15.15
CA ASP A 257 9.72 1.02 16.09
C ASP A 257 9.76 2.45 16.63
N VAL A 258 9.80 2.62 17.96
CA VAL A 258 9.72 3.94 18.62
C VAL A 258 10.93 4.82 18.30
N GLU A 259 12.10 4.22 18.04
CA GLU A 259 13.37 4.92 17.83
C GLU A 259 13.71 5.01 16.33
N LYS A 260 13.62 3.89 15.60
CA LYS A 260 13.93 3.82 14.17
C LYS A 260 12.80 4.33 13.25
N ARG A 261 11.56 4.41 13.73
CA ARG A 261 10.36 4.85 12.97
C ARG A 261 10.16 4.08 11.65
N ILE A 262 10.49 2.79 11.70
CA ILE A 262 10.26 1.79 10.66
C ILE A 262 9.11 0.87 11.07
N LEU A 263 8.52 0.19 10.10
CA LEU A 263 7.62 -0.92 10.41
C LEU A 263 8.40 -2.12 10.98
N VAL A 264 7.94 -2.65 12.11
CA VAL A 264 8.43 -3.92 12.68
C VAL A 264 7.47 -5.05 12.32
N LYS A 265 6.16 -4.79 12.36
CA LYS A 265 5.12 -5.76 11.99
C LYS A 265 3.88 -5.05 11.44
N MET A 266 3.17 -5.68 10.50
CA MET A 266 1.83 -5.30 10.06
C MET A 266 0.95 -6.54 9.91
N GLU A 267 -0.33 -6.41 10.24
CA GLU A 267 -1.39 -7.37 9.96
C GLU A 267 -2.61 -6.64 9.37
N GLU A 268 -3.10 -7.11 8.23
CA GLU A 268 -4.28 -6.58 7.54
C GLU A 268 -5.38 -7.65 7.51
N TYR A 269 -6.59 -7.26 7.93
CA TYR A 269 -7.75 -8.11 8.00
C TYR A 269 -8.92 -7.52 7.20
N GLU A 270 -9.60 -8.38 6.45
CA GLU A 270 -10.88 -8.09 5.80
C GLU A 270 -11.97 -9.01 6.35
N ASP A 271 -13.04 -8.45 6.93
CA ASP A 271 -14.14 -9.20 7.55
C ASP A 271 -13.64 -10.28 8.55
N ASN A 272 -12.57 -9.95 9.30
CA ASN A 272 -11.81 -10.79 10.24
C ASN A 272 -10.93 -11.90 9.61
N ILE A 273 -10.84 -11.99 8.28
CA ILE A 273 -9.90 -12.88 7.59
C ILE A 273 -8.59 -12.12 7.35
N ILE A 274 -7.46 -12.69 7.74
CA ILE A 274 -6.14 -12.10 7.46
C ILE A 274 -5.81 -12.20 5.97
N VAL A 275 -5.50 -11.05 5.35
CA VAL A 275 -5.16 -10.93 3.91
C VAL A 275 -3.71 -10.52 3.68
N ASN A 276 -3.05 -9.93 4.68
CA ASN A 276 -1.67 -9.46 4.57
C ASN A 276 -0.94 -9.54 5.91
N LYS A 277 0.36 -9.86 5.86
CA LYS A 277 1.29 -9.79 6.98
C LYS A 277 2.65 -9.33 6.48
N ILE A 278 3.26 -8.40 7.20
CA ILE A 278 4.65 -7.97 6.97
C ILE A 278 5.36 -8.05 8.32
N GLU A 279 6.57 -8.61 8.36
CA GLU A 279 7.36 -8.73 9.59
C GLU A 279 8.84 -8.50 9.32
N LEU A 280 9.43 -7.55 10.06
CA LEU A 280 10.87 -7.33 10.11
C LEU A 280 11.53 -8.51 10.82
N GLN A 281 12.27 -9.31 10.07
CA GLN A 281 12.99 -10.47 10.57
C GLN A 281 14.30 -10.05 11.25
N GLN A 282 15.05 -9.14 10.63
CA GLN A 282 16.33 -8.64 11.15
C GLN A 282 16.73 -7.30 10.53
N ILE A 283 17.59 -6.58 11.24
CA ILE A 283 18.41 -5.49 10.69
C ILE A 283 19.85 -6.00 10.71
N VAL A 284 20.56 -5.91 9.58
CA VAL A 284 22.00 -6.20 9.51
C VAL A 284 22.76 -4.95 9.07
N ASN A 285 23.99 -4.77 9.55
CA ASN A 285 24.91 -3.75 9.07
C ASN A 285 26.05 -4.42 8.30
N TYR A 286 26.45 -3.87 7.16
CA TYR A 286 27.54 -4.39 6.30
C TYR A 286 28.71 -3.40 6.11
N VAL A 287 28.75 -2.32 6.90
CA VAL A 287 29.86 -1.36 7.02
C VAL A 287 30.67 -1.66 8.28
#